data_AF-A0A1Y5K020-F1
#
_entry.id   AF-A0A1Y5K020-F1
#
_cell.length_a   1.000
_cell.length_b   1.000
_cell.length_c   1.000
_cell.angle_alpha   90.00
_cell.angle_beta   90.00
_cell.angle_gamma   90.00
#
_symmetry.space_group_name_H-M   'P 1'
#
loop_
_entity.id
_entity.type
_entity.pdbx_description
1 polymer ?
#
loop_
_entity_poly.entity_id
_entity_poly.type
_entity_poly.pdbx_seq_one_letter_code
_entity_poly.pdbx_strand_id
1 'polypeptide(L)'
;MKTCLLIILIFFIPKAQAEFDSLDRYCSKQIDQLRLFYVNGMFTSSDDFRKNLAWLDNFQMTKLGKYLKGREPTGSYNKDEDLHMQIYEVAKQKYGDLSPFSNKYHLITAILGGTVDSLSQENIAHIESVIEEVFSSVTYSKLNDTDYRNAYQKLLFQMHSCNRIILIGHSQGNFYTNALFEETISTYQYSDGYLASDYPLVGLAAIATPTSSIGGSLGEEYKEIISHLTLDEDWFMRAVRILFGSLPSNYSAESLFDSTGHGLIDAYLRNNAVANAISAKIEFSIQNQTPFPLFEQHPVNSDAFSHIGYSTINKVLDLKFESGGVYRYYNIPILLWDKLYYSTSMGKVFNDNIRGQYPFNKLDIESMTYLKMTSLEPVAKVEK
;
A
#
# COMPACT_ATOMS: atom_id res chain seq x y z
N MET A 1 64.30 -4.59 47.62
CA MET A 1 63.51 -4.33 46.40
C MET A 1 62.46 -5.43 46.27
N LYS A 2 61.18 -5.09 46.40
CA LYS A 2 60.06 -6.03 46.32
C LYS A 2 59.62 -6.13 44.85
N THR A 3 59.67 -7.33 44.28
CA THR A 3 59.18 -7.65 42.94
C THR A 3 57.68 -7.96 43.06
N CYS A 4 56.84 -7.18 42.37
CA CYS A 4 55.40 -7.38 42.32
C CYS A 4 55.07 -8.21 41.07
N LEU A 5 54.50 -9.41 41.27
CA LEU A 5 54.08 -10.32 40.20
C LEU A 5 52.66 -9.90 39.74
N LEU A 6 52.52 -9.44 38.50
CA LEU A 6 51.22 -9.06 37.94
C LEU A 6 50.55 -10.32 37.34
N ILE A 7 49.47 -10.79 37.95
CA ILE A 7 48.64 -11.88 37.43
C ILE A 7 47.61 -11.27 36.47
N ILE A 8 47.72 -11.56 35.19
CA ILE A 8 46.71 -11.20 34.18
C ILE A 8 45.65 -12.31 34.15
N LEU A 9 44.47 -12.03 34.69
CA LEU A 9 43.27 -12.86 34.52
C LEU A 9 42.66 -12.61 33.13
N ILE A 10 42.80 -13.60 32.25
CA ILE A 10 42.10 -13.65 30.96
C ILE A 10 40.66 -14.10 31.24
N PHE A 11 39.70 -13.19 31.15
CA PHE A 11 38.28 -13.52 31.15
C PHE A 11 37.92 -14.13 29.79
N PHE A 12 37.72 -15.46 29.77
CA PHE A 12 37.00 -16.11 28.68
C PHE A 12 35.53 -15.69 28.77
N ILE A 13 35.10 -14.83 27.85
CA ILE A 13 33.68 -14.56 27.63
C ILE A 13 33.12 -15.79 26.89
N PRO A 14 32.19 -16.55 27.46
CA PRO A 14 31.51 -17.59 26.69
C PRO A 14 30.72 -16.91 25.58
N LYS A 15 30.98 -17.29 24.33
CA LYS A 15 30.09 -16.97 23.20
C LYS A 15 28.74 -17.61 23.52
N ALA A 16 27.79 -16.80 23.98
CA ALA A 16 26.40 -17.17 23.93
C ALA A 16 26.03 -17.28 22.44
N GLN A 17 26.05 -18.48 21.88
CA GLN A 17 25.16 -18.79 20.77
C GLN A 17 23.76 -18.65 21.35
N ALA A 18 23.09 -17.55 21.01
CA ALA A 18 21.65 -17.47 21.21
C ALA A 18 21.04 -18.64 20.45
N GLU A 19 20.45 -19.59 21.18
CA GLU A 19 19.46 -20.48 20.61
C GLU A 19 18.41 -19.61 19.93
N PHE A 20 18.18 -19.86 18.65
CA PHE A 20 17.14 -19.23 17.85
C PHE A 20 15.81 -19.71 18.41
N ASP A 21 15.35 -19.05 19.47
CA ASP A 21 14.08 -19.34 20.13
C ASP A 21 12.98 -19.12 19.09
N SER A 22 12.19 -20.16 18.83
CA SER A 22 11.14 -20.14 17.82
C SER A 22 10.03 -19.19 18.28
N LEU A 23 10.20 -17.89 18.02
CA LEU A 23 9.14 -16.91 18.07
C LEU A 23 7.99 -17.47 17.23
N ASP A 24 6.86 -17.75 17.88
CA ASP A 24 5.58 -18.02 17.22
C ASP A 24 5.36 -16.85 16.24
N ARG A 25 5.60 -17.11 14.95
CA ARG A 25 5.72 -16.07 13.92
C ARG A 25 4.35 -15.50 13.60
N TYR A 26 3.89 -14.59 14.46
CA TYR A 26 2.59 -13.93 14.47
C TYR A 26 2.20 -13.36 13.09
N CYS A 27 3.20 -12.96 12.31
CA CYS A 27 3.04 -12.35 11.00
C CYS A 27 2.41 -13.27 9.96
N SER A 28 2.83 -14.53 9.92
CA SER A 28 2.39 -15.49 8.89
C SER A 28 0.87 -15.72 8.91
N LYS A 29 0.22 -15.63 10.07
CA LYS A 29 -1.22 -15.89 10.26
C LYS A 29 -2.12 -14.73 9.82
N GLN A 30 -1.58 -13.54 9.54
CA GLN A 30 -2.34 -12.31 9.27
C GLN A 30 -2.20 -11.78 7.83
N ILE A 31 -1.37 -12.42 7.00
CA ILE A 31 -1.02 -11.95 5.65
C ILE A 31 -2.21 -11.83 4.68
N ASP A 32 -3.30 -12.56 4.92
CA ASP A 32 -4.48 -12.56 4.05
C ASP A 32 -5.60 -11.62 4.52
N GLN A 33 -5.31 -10.74 5.48
CA GLN A 33 -6.20 -9.63 5.80
C GLN A 33 -5.68 -8.32 5.19
N LEU A 34 -6.62 -7.47 4.79
CA LEU A 34 -6.38 -6.20 4.11
C LEU A 34 -6.59 -5.03 5.08
N ARG A 35 -5.68 -4.06 5.02
CA ARG A 35 -5.79 -2.74 5.65
C ARG A 35 -5.60 -1.63 4.62
N LEU A 36 -6.30 -0.53 4.81
CA LEU A 36 -6.12 0.70 4.04
C LEU A 36 -5.41 1.74 4.92
N PHE A 37 -4.42 2.42 4.34
CA PHE A 37 -3.70 3.52 4.99
C PHE A 37 -3.81 4.77 4.13
N TYR A 38 -4.51 5.78 4.63
CA TYR A 38 -4.85 6.98 3.87
C TYR A 38 -3.98 8.19 4.23
N VAL A 39 -3.60 8.98 3.24
CA VAL A 39 -3.05 10.33 3.45
C VAL A 39 -3.83 11.32 2.59
N ASN A 40 -4.34 12.38 3.23
CA ASN A 40 -5.18 13.38 2.58
C ASN A 40 -4.43 14.34 1.66
N GLY A 41 -5.16 15.00 0.79
CA GLY A 41 -4.69 16.18 0.07
C GLY A 41 -4.79 17.46 0.89
N MET A 42 -4.39 18.55 0.25
CA MET A 42 -4.60 19.91 0.76
C MET A 42 -6.08 20.22 1.02
N PHE A 43 -6.35 21.32 1.72
CA PHE A 43 -7.70 21.82 1.99
C PHE A 43 -8.63 20.82 2.70
N THR A 44 -8.06 19.76 3.28
CA THR A 44 -8.79 18.77 4.06
C THR A 44 -8.77 19.21 5.52
N SER A 45 -9.94 19.43 6.11
CA SER A 45 -10.05 19.66 7.55
C SER A 45 -9.84 18.36 8.33
N SER A 46 -9.59 18.45 9.64
CA SER A 46 -9.51 17.25 10.49
C SER A 46 -10.83 16.46 10.51
N ASP A 47 -11.97 17.13 10.39
CA ASP A 47 -13.29 16.49 10.29
C ASP A 47 -13.46 15.77 8.94
N ASP A 48 -13.05 16.40 7.84
CA ASP A 48 -13.16 15.80 6.52
C ASP A 48 -12.20 14.63 6.35
N PHE A 49 -11.02 14.69 6.96
CA PHE A 49 -10.12 13.53 7.07
C PHE A 49 -10.80 12.33 7.75
N ARG A 50 -11.54 12.56 8.85
CA ARG A 50 -12.31 11.49 9.53
C ARG A 50 -13.45 10.97 8.65
N LYS A 51 -14.15 11.85 7.93
CA LYS A 51 -15.19 11.44 6.96
C LYS A 51 -14.59 10.59 5.84
N ASN A 52 -13.42 10.97 5.31
CA ASN A 52 -12.71 10.22 4.28
C ASN A 52 -12.38 8.80 4.76
N LEU A 53 -11.89 8.64 6.00
CA LEU A 53 -11.66 7.30 6.59
C LEU A 53 -12.95 6.48 6.68
N ALA A 54 -14.07 7.08 7.11
CA ALA A 54 -15.36 6.38 7.18
C ALA A 54 -15.88 5.96 5.79
N TRP A 55 -15.69 6.79 4.77
CA TRP A 55 -16.03 6.44 3.39
C TRP A 55 -15.11 5.38 2.80
N LEU A 56 -13.82 5.41 3.13
CA LEU A 56 -12.88 4.34 2.77
C LEU A 56 -13.23 3.03 3.47
N ASP A 57 -13.78 3.08 4.68
CA ASP A 57 -14.27 1.90 5.40
C ASP A 57 -15.44 1.25 4.66
N ASN A 58 -16.41 2.08 4.26
CA ASN A 58 -17.54 1.64 3.44
C ASN A 58 -17.08 1.12 2.08
N PHE A 59 -16.12 1.80 1.43
CA PHE A 59 -15.51 1.36 0.18
C PHE A 59 -14.86 -0.01 0.34
N GLN A 60 -14.05 -0.23 1.39
CA GLN A 60 -13.42 -1.52 1.65
C GLN A 60 -14.47 -2.61 1.84
N MET A 61 -15.53 -2.35 2.61
CA MET A 61 -16.61 -3.30 2.86
C MET A 61 -17.39 -3.64 1.58
N THR A 62 -17.73 -2.65 0.77
CA THR A 62 -18.63 -2.82 -0.39
C THR A 62 -17.92 -3.22 -1.67
N LYS A 63 -16.66 -2.79 -1.85
CA LYS A 63 -15.87 -3.02 -3.09
C LYS A 63 -14.79 -4.07 -2.92
N LEU A 64 -14.26 -4.22 -1.72
CA LEU A 64 -13.15 -5.13 -1.40
C LEU A 64 -13.56 -6.20 -0.37
N GLY A 65 -14.86 -6.37 -0.12
CA GLY A 65 -15.40 -7.22 0.95
C GLY A 65 -15.09 -8.71 0.84
N LYS A 66 -14.52 -9.15 -0.30
CA LYS A 66 -14.00 -10.52 -0.47
C LYS A 66 -12.69 -10.77 0.29
N TYR A 67 -11.95 -9.71 0.64
CA TYR A 67 -10.76 -9.79 1.45
C TYR A 67 -11.12 -9.56 2.91
N LEU A 68 -10.57 -10.39 3.81
CA LEU A 68 -10.82 -10.23 5.23
C LEU A 68 -10.28 -8.88 5.69
N LYS A 69 -11.10 -8.11 6.40
CA LYS A 69 -10.70 -6.80 6.94
C LYS A 69 -9.85 -7.01 8.18
N GLY A 70 -8.60 -6.54 8.15
CA GLY A 70 -7.70 -6.65 9.31
C GLY A 70 -8.00 -5.60 10.39
N ARG A 71 -8.32 -4.37 9.96
CA ARG A 71 -8.74 -3.25 10.83
C ARG A 71 -9.50 -2.22 9.99
N GLU A 72 -10.22 -1.32 10.64
CA GLU A 72 -10.71 -0.08 10.03
C GLU A 72 -9.55 0.71 9.38
N PRO A 73 -9.79 1.39 8.24
CA PRO A 73 -8.84 2.30 7.63
C PRO A 73 -8.32 3.31 8.64
N THR A 74 -7.02 3.55 8.55
CA THR A 74 -6.34 4.57 9.34
C THR A 74 -5.49 5.42 8.40
N GLY A 75 -4.77 6.39 8.94
CA GLY A 75 -3.97 7.24 8.10
C GLY A 75 -3.22 8.33 8.83
N SER A 76 -2.57 9.18 8.04
CA SER A 76 -1.98 10.40 8.53
C SER A 76 -2.72 11.61 7.99
N TYR A 77 -3.12 12.47 8.91
CA TYR A 77 -3.61 13.79 8.57
C TYR A 77 -2.41 14.72 8.41
N ASN A 78 -2.17 15.22 7.20
CA ASN A 78 -1.19 16.29 6.98
C ASN A 78 -1.90 17.65 7.03
N LYS A 79 -1.28 18.58 7.76
CA LYS A 79 -1.70 19.97 7.86
C LYS A 79 -0.77 20.76 6.96
N ASP A 80 -1.06 20.77 5.68
CA ASP A 80 -0.26 21.50 4.71
C ASP A 80 -0.55 23.02 4.77
N GLU A 81 -0.23 23.63 5.91
CA GLU A 81 -0.49 25.04 6.19
C GLU A 81 0.31 25.95 5.25
N ASP A 82 1.54 25.60 4.88
CA ASP A 82 2.39 26.48 4.07
C ASP A 82 1.91 26.66 2.63
N LEU A 83 1.60 25.57 1.92
CA LEU A 83 1.12 25.67 0.54
C LEU A 83 -0.31 26.19 0.49
N HIS A 84 -1.14 25.78 1.47
CA HIS A 84 -2.46 26.36 1.66
C HIS A 84 -2.37 27.88 1.84
N MET A 85 -1.44 28.37 2.66
CA MET A 85 -1.21 29.80 2.86
C MET A 85 -0.74 30.50 1.59
N GLN A 86 0.17 29.89 0.81
CA GLN A 86 0.60 30.46 -0.47
C GLN A 86 -0.55 30.58 -1.48
N ILE A 87 -1.36 29.52 -1.62
CA ILE A 87 -2.54 29.55 -2.49
C ILE A 87 -3.53 30.61 -2.00
N TYR A 88 -3.78 30.67 -0.69
CA TYR A 88 -4.65 31.67 -0.10
C TYR A 88 -4.13 33.10 -0.32
N GLU A 89 -2.83 33.35 -0.20
CA GLU A 89 -2.22 34.65 -0.43
C GLU A 89 -2.36 35.10 -1.88
N VAL A 90 -2.02 34.24 -2.84
CA VAL A 90 -2.17 34.55 -4.28
C VAL A 90 -3.64 34.80 -4.59
N ALA A 91 -4.53 33.92 -4.12
CA ALA A 91 -5.96 34.06 -4.35
C ALA A 91 -6.55 35.32 -3.71
N LYS A 92 -6.10 35.72 -2.51
CA LYS A 92 -6.50 36.98 -1.86
C LYS A 92 -6.09 38.20 -2.68
N GLN A 93 -4.89 38.20 -3.26
CA GLN A 93 -4.45 39.27 -4.15
C GLN A 93 -5.35 39.33 -5.39
N LYS A 94 -5.54 38.18 -6.07
CA LYS A 94 -6.39 38.07 -7.26
C LYS A 94 -7.84 38.50 -6.98
N TYR A 95 -8.38 38.12 -5.83
CA TYR A 95 -9.70 38.53 -5.36
C TYR A 95 -9.78 40.04 -5.11
N GLY A 96 -8.76 40.63 -4.49
CA GLY A 96 -8.70 42.06 -4.18
C GLY A 96 -8.69 42.95 -5.42
N ASP A 97 -8.19 42.45 -6.55
CA ASP A 97 -8.15 43.15 -7.83
C ASP A 97 -9.46 43.06 -8.63
N LEU A 98 -10.43 42.25 -8.17
CA LEU A 98 -11.66 41.95 -8.91
C LEU A 98 -12.90 42.63 -8.30
N SER A 99 -13.84 42.99 -9.17
CA SER A 99 -15.16 43.48 -8.72
C SER A 99 -15.92 42.38 -7.95
N PRO A 100 -16.56 42.69 -6.81
CA PRO A 100 -17.38 41.75 -6.04
C PRO A 100 -18.57 41.15 -6.78
N PHE A 101 -18.92 41.71 -7.94
CA PHE A 101 -19.99 41.22 -8.82
C PHE A 101 -19.46 40.45 -10.02
N SER A 102 -18.14 40.27 -10.14
CA SER A 102 -17.55 39.51 -11.24
C SER A 102 -17.63 38.01 -10.98
N ASN A 103 -17.92 37.22 -12.01
CA ASN A 103 -17.94 35.74 -11.91
C ASN A 103 -16.63 35.21 -11.32
N LYS A 104 -15.50 35.82 -11.68
CA LYS A 104 -14.17 35.45 -11.23
C LYS A 104 -13.96 35.65 -9.72
N TYR A 105 -14.49 36.72 -9.15
CA TYR A 105 -14.47 36.97 -7.71
C TYR A 105 -15.27 35.89 -6.95
N HIS A 106 -16.46 35.57 -7.47
CA HIS A 106 -17.31 34.51 -6.90
C HIS A 106 -16.65 33.12 -7.01
N LEU A 107 -15.96 32.85 -8.12
CA LEU A 107 -15.22 31.60 -8.34
C LEU A 107 -14.03 31.44 -7.37
N ILE A 108 -13.19 32.47 -7.23
CA ILE A 108 -12.03 32.44 -6.32
C ILE A 108 -12.48 32.23 -4.87
N THR A 109 -13.53 32.92 -4.44
CA THR A 109 -14.06 32.76 -3.08
C THR A 109 -14.69 31.39 -2.85
N ALA A 110 -15.36 30.82 -3.84
CA ALA A 110 -15.90 29.47 -3.75
C ALA A 110 -14.79 28.40 -3.71
N ILE A 111 -13.71 28.55 -4.50
CA ILE A 111 -12.53 27.66 -4.48
C ILE A 111 -11.85 27.69 -3.11
N LEU A 112 -11.62 28.88 -2.55
CA LEU A 112 -11.00 29.03 -1.23
C LEU A 112 -11.92 28.62 -0.07
N GLY A 113 -13.22 28.80 -0.22
CA GLY A 113 -14.22 28.46 0.79
C GLY A 113 -14.62 26.98 0.79
N GLY A 114 -14.14 26.19 -0.16
CA GLY A 114 -14.56 24.78 -0.33
C GLY A 114 -16.04 24.64 -0.70
N THR A 115 -16.66 25.67 -1.28
CA THR A 115 -18.08 25.70 -1.65
C THR A 115 -18.28 25.68 -3.18
N VAL A 116 -17.33 25.09 -3.92
CA VAL A 116 -17.36 25.07 -5.38
C VAL A 116 -18.61 24.36 -5.91
N ASP A 117 -19.14 23.39 -5.16
CA ASP A 117 -20.39 22.65 -5.45
C ASP A 117 -21.66 23.51 -5.46
N SER A 118 -21.58 24.76 -5.01
CA SER A 118 -22.69 25.72 -5.08
C SER A 118 -22.73 26.54 -6.37
N LEU A 119 -21.77 26.35 -7.28
CA LEU A 119 -21.65 27.12 -8.52
C LEU A 119 -22.46 26.51 -9.67
N SER A 120 -23.00 27.38 -10.54
CA SER A 120 -23.71 26.97 -11.76
C SER A 120 -22.76 26.36 -12.81
N GLN A 121 -23.28 25.52 -13.71
CA GLN A 121 -22.50 24.92 -14.80
C GLN A 121 -21.78 25.94 -15.71
N GLU A 122 -22.35 27.13 -15.91
CA GLU A 122 -21.71 28.22 -16.66
C GLU A 122 -20.48 28.79 -15.94
N ASN A 123 -20.51 28.83 -14.60
CA ASN A 123 -19.37 29.26 -13.78
C ASN A 123 -18.27 28.20 -13.72
N ILE A 124 -18.61 26.92 -13.87
CA ILE A 124 -17.66 25.79 -13.86
C ILE A 124 -16.69 25.87 -15.06
N ALA A 125 -17.15 26.30 -16.23
CA ALA A 125 -16.30 26.46 -17.42
C ALA A 125 -15.17 27.49 -17.25
N HIS A 126 -15.29 28.40 -16.27
CA HIS A 126 -14.28 29.41 -15.93
C HIS A 126 -13.36 29.00 -14.77
N ILE A 127 -13.56 27.82 -14.17
CA ILE A 127 -12.71 27.32 -13.08
C ILE A 127 -11.28 27.09 -13.56
N GLU A 128 -11.08 26.58 -14.77
CA GLU A 128 -9.74 26.26 -15.30
C GLU A 128 -8.83 27.50 -15.33
N SER A 129 -9.30 28.63 -15.86
CA SER A 129 -8.51 29.87 -15.91
C SER A 129 -8.27 30.48 -14.53
N VAL A 130 -9.21 30.31 -13.59
CA VAL A 130 -9.05 30.77 -12.21
C VAL A 130 -8.01 29.93 -11.47
N ILE A 131 -8.05 28.61 -11.61
CA ILE A 131 -7.04 27.73 -11.01
C ILE A 131 -5.68 28.02 -11.64
N GLU A 132 -5.60 28.21 -12.97
CA GLU A 132 -4.36 28.60 -13.64
C GLU A 132 -3.73 29.86 -13.03
N GLU A 133 -4.53 30.91 -12.82
CA GLU A 133 -4.03 32.16 -12.26
C GLU A 133 -3.66 32.10 -10.77
N VAL A 134 -4.39 31.30 -9.99
CA VAL A 134 -4.11 31.14 -8.56
C VAL A 134 -2.88 30.26 -8.34
N PHE A 135 -2.74 29.20 -9.13
CA PHE A 135 -1.70 28.20 -8.90
C PHE A 135 -0.41 28.47 -9.70
N SER A 136 -0.44 29.18 -10.83
CA SER A 136 0.79 29.49 -11.61
C SER A 136 1.90 30.20 -10.81
N SER A 137 1.54 30.86 -9.70
CA SER A 137 2.47 31.57 -8.82
C SER A 137 2.91 30.75 -7.59
N VAL A 138 2.44 29.52 -7.45
CA VAL A 138 2.66 28.66 -6.29
C VAL A 138 3.63 27.53 -6.66
N THR A 139 4.61 27.23 -5.81
CA THR A 139 5.50 26.08 -6.02
C THR A 139 4.88 24.83 -5.41
N TYR A 140 4.45 23.91 -6.28
CA TYR A 140 3.79 22.67 -5.87
C TYR A 140 4.82 21.56 -5.59
N SER A 141 5.55 21.63 -4.47
CA SER A 141 6.55 20.60 -4.13
C SER A 141 6.95 20.55 -2.65
N LYS A 142 5.99 20.47 -1.73
CA LYS A 142 6.32 20.42 -0.30
C LYS A 142 5.79 19.16 0.38
N LEU A 143 6.71 18.24 0.65
CA LEU A 143 6.55 17.26 1.72
C LEU A 143 6.94 17.95 3.02
N ASN A 144 6.04 17.99 4.01
CA ASN A 144 6.36 18.47 5.34
C ASN A 144 7.06 17.34 6.12
N ASP A 145 8.30 17.56 6.54
CA ASP A 145 9.11 16.56 7.25
C ASP A 145 8.43 16.02 8.52
N THR A 146 7.71 16.87 9.26
CA THR A 146 7.03 16.46 10.50
C THR A 146 5.83 15.59 10.20
N ASP A 147 4.98 16.01 9.25
CA ASP A 147 3.81 15.23 8.84
C ASP A 147 4.20 13.91 8.17
N TYR A 148 5.28 13.94 7.39
CA TYR A 148 5.87 12.75 6.79
C TYR A 148 6.34 11.76 7.85
N ARG A 149 7.17 12.21 8.81
CA ARG A 149 7.65 11.35 9.92
C ARG A 149 6.48 10.76 10.72
N ASN A 150 5.45 11.56 11.00
CA ASN A 150 4.25 11.09 11.69
C ASN A 150 3.51 10.03 10.86
N ALA A 151 3.39 10.22 9.54
CA ALA A 151 2.78 9.26 8.65
C ALA A 151 3.58 7.96 8.60
N TYR A 152 4.90 8.05 8.51
CA TYR A 152 5.79 6.90 8.46
C TYR A 152 5.71 6.07 9.74
N GLN A 153 5.77 6.70 10.92
CA GLN A 153 5.63 5.97 12.19
C GLN A 153 4.28 5.26 12.32
N LYS A 154 3.19 5.90 11.89
CA LYS A 154 1.87 5.27 11.86
C LYS A 154 1.80 4.10 10.88
N LEU A 155 2.44 4.22 9.72
CA LEU A 155 2.52 3.15 8.74
C LEU A 155 3.33 1.97 9.29
N LEU A 156 4.49 2.21 9.91
CA LEU A 156 5.28 1.16 10.55
C LEU A 156 4.47 0.37 11.59
N PHE A 157 3.67 1.06 12.40
CA PHE A 157 2.75 0.39 13.32
C PHE A 157 1.74 -0.51 12.62
N GLN A 158 1.26 -0.15 11.42
CA GLN A 158 0.44 -1.05 10.61
C GLN A 158 1.25 -2.20 10.03
N MET A 159 2.46 -1.95 9.53
CA MET A 159 3.32 -2.98 8.93
C MET A 159 3.68 -4.09 9.93
N HIS A 160 3.78 -3.79 11.22
CA HIS A 160 3.99 -4.80 12.27
C HIS A 160 2.87 -5.82 12.42
N SER A 161 1.68 -5.55 11.87
CA SER A 161 0.60 -6.54 11.82
C SER A 161 0.78 -7.57 10.70
N CYS A 162 1.68 -7.32 9.75
CA CYS A 162 1.94 -8.19 8.60
C CYS A 162 0.71 -8.48 7.73
N ASN A 163 -0.33 -7.64 7.86
CA ASN A 163 -1.44 -7.58 6.92
C ASN A 163 -0.97 -6.99 5.58
N ARG A 164 -1.74 -7.25 4.52
CA ARG A 164 -1.61 -6.49 3.28
C ARG A 164 -2.07 -5.06 3.51
N ILE A 165 -1.28 -4.11 3.04
CA ILE A 165 -1.56 -2.69 3.14
C ILE A 165 -1.72 -2.10 1.75
N ILE A 166 -2.74 -1.27 1.57
CA ILE A 166 -2.85 -0.38 0.42
C ILE A 166 -2.73 1.05 0.93
N LEU A 167 -1.66 1.72 0.52
CA LEU A 167 -1.49 3.14 0.72
C LEU A 167 -2.42 3.87 -0.26
N ILE A 168 -3.29 4.73 0.26
CA ILE A 168 -4.21 5.53 -0.53
C ILE A 168 -3.78 6.98 -0.41
N GLY A 169 -3.27 7.53 -1.50
CA GLY A 169 -3.01 8.96 -1.64
C GLY A 169 -4.17 9.62 -2.38
N HIS A 170 -4.57 10.80 -1.94
CA HIS A 170 -5.51 11.63 -2.69
C HIS A 170 -4.93 13.03 -2.90
N SER A 171 -5.01 13.56 -4.12
CA SER A 171 -4.48 14.90 -4.44
C SER A 171 -3.03 15.03 -3.97
N GLN A 172 -2.67 16.07 -3.23
CA GLN A 172 -1.31 16.23 -2.68
C GLN A 172 -0.85 15.08 -1.78
N GLY A 173 -1.77 14.36 -1.11
CA GLY A 173 -1.46 13.22 -0.26
C GLY A 173 -0.66 12.13 -0.96
N ASN A 174 -0.73 12.10 -2.30
CA ASN A 174 0.08 11.23 -3.13
C ASN A 174 1.58 11.45 -2.99
N PHE A 175 2.09 12.66 -2.72
CA PHE A 175 3.52 12.83 -2.46
C PHE A 175 3.94 12.04 -1.21
N TYR A 176 3.14 12.09 -0.15
CA TYR A 176 3.41 11.37 1.09
C TYR A 176 3.34 9.87 0.85
N THR A 177 2.27 9.35 0.24
CA THR A 177 2.16 7.91 0.00
C THR A 177 3.19 7.39 -1.00
N ASN A 178 3.64 8.22 -1.94
CA ASN A 178 4.73 7.89 -2.85
C ASN A 178 6.06 7.72 -2.10
N ALA A 179 6.41 8.70 -1.24
CA ALA A 179 7.62 8.62 -0.41
C ALA A 179 7.54 7.47 0.62
N LEU A 180 6.38 7.28 1.25
CA LEU A 180 6.14 6.19 2.18
C LEU A 180 6.29 4.82 1.51
N PHE A 181 5.77 4.66 0.29
CA PHE A 181 5.93 3.43 -0.48
C PHE A 181 7.42 3.14 -0.74
N GLU A 182 8.15 4.13 -1.27
CA GLU A 182 9.57 3.99 -1.60
C GLU A 182 10.43 3.68 -0.36
N GLU A 183 10.22 4.41 0.75
CA GLU A 183 10.96 4.18 1.99
C GLU A 183 10.60 2.83 2.62
N THR A 184 9.32 2.45 2.64
CA THR A 184 8.88 1.17 3.22
C THR A 184 9.43 -0.01 2.45
N ILE A 185 9.31 -0.02 1.12
CA ILE A 185 9.84 -1.11 0.29
C ILE A 185 11.36 -1.23 0.46
N SER A 186 12.08 -0.11 0.51
CA SER A 186 13.55 -0.10 0.57
C SER A 186 14.12 -0.48 1.94
N THR A 187 13.39 -0.23 3.03
CA THR A 187 13.98 -0.27 4.39
C THR A 187 13.28 -1.20 5.37
N TYR A 188 12.02 -1.57 5.11
CA TYR A 188 11.26 -2.32 6.10
C TYR A 188 11.66 -3.80 6.11
N GLN A 189 11.98 -4.29 7.32
CA GLN A 189 12.20 -5.69 7.61
C GLN A 189 11.05 -6.19 8.50
N TYR A 190 10.37 -7.25 8.09
CA TYR A 190 9.36 -7.92 8.90
C TYR A 190 10.01 -8.55 10.15
N SER A 191 9.22 -8.82 11.19
CA SER A 191 9.71 -9.42 12.45
C SER A 191 10.50 -10.73 12.25
N ASP A 192 10.19 -11.43 11.17
CA ASP A 192 10.74 -12.75 10.85
C ASP A 192 12.03 -12.65 10.01
N GLY A 193 12.55 -11.44 9.79
CA GLY A 193 13.80 -11.17 9.08
C GLY A 193 13.66 -10.91 7.58
N TYR A 194 12.49 -11.15 6.99
CA TYR A 194 12.22 -10.91 5.57
C TYR A 194 12.19 -9.41 5.23
N LEU A 195 12.68 -9.03 4.06
CA LEU A 195 12.66 -7.66 3.57
C LEU A 195 11.38 -7.38 2.76
N ALA A 196 10.87 -6.16 2.86
CA ALA A 196 9.73 -5.71 2.06
C ALA A 196 10.04 -5.62 0.56
N SER A 197 11.31 -5.44 0.18
CA SER A 197 11.77 -5.48 -1.22
C SER A 197 11.57 -6.86 -1.85
N ASP A 198 11.87 -7.93 -1.11
CA ASP A 198 11.70 -9.30 -1.62
C ASP A 198 10.24 -9.78 -1.50
N TYR A 199 9.52 -9.26 -0.51
CA TYR A 199 8.17 -9.69 -0.14
C TYR A 199 7.24 -8.50 0.09
N PRO A 200 6.88 -7.76 -0.98
CA PRO A 200 6.06 -6.56 -0.85
C PRO A 200 4.62 -6.92 -0.52
N LEU A 201 4.21 -6.64 0.73
CA LEU A 201 2.81 -6.69 1.18
C LEU A 201 2.20 -5.29 1.30
N VAL A 202 2.88 -4.27 0.77
CA VAL A 202 2.39 -2.88 0.70
C VAL A 202 2.25 -2.48 -0.77
N GLY A 203 1.08 -1.95 -1.13
CA GLY A 203 0.78 -1.43 -2.47
C GLY A 203 0.39 0.04 -2.41
N LEU A 204 0.34 0.70 -3.57
CA LEU A 204 0.02 2.13 -3.68
C LEU A 204 -1.16 2.35 -4.63
N ALA A 205 -2.19 3.03 -4.15
CA ALA A 205 -3.35 3.47 -4.92
C ALA A 205 -3.40 5.00 -4.92
N ALA A 206 -2.91 5.59 -6.00
CA ALA A 206 -2.80 7.02 -6.18
C ALA A 206 -4.06 7.60 -6.84
N ILE A 207 -4.87 8.35 -6.09
CA ILE A 207 -6.12 8.94 -6.56
C ILE A 207 -5.89 10.43 -6.81
N ALA A 208 -6.27 10.94 -7.98
CA ALA A 208 -6.06 12.34 -8.35
C ALA A 208 -4.60 12.78 -8.14
N THR A 209 -3.63 12.01 -8.65
CA THR A 209 -2.21 12.27 -8.31
C THR A 209 -1.62 13.45 -9.09
N PRO A 210 -0.98 14.42 -8.41
CA PRO A 210 -0.24 15.51 -9.04
C PRO A 210 1.19 15.13 -9.39
N THR A 211 1.62 13.91 -9.09
CA THR A 211 2.96 13.46 -9.41
C THR A 211 3.05 13.10 -10.90
N SER A 212 4.22 13.33 -11.49
CA SER A 212 4.58 12.86 -12.83
C SER A 212 5.09 11.41 -12.83
N SER A 213 5.40 10.87 -11.65
CA SER A 213 5.84 9.49 -11.43
C SER A 213 5.26 8.95 -10.13
N ILE A 214 5.02 7.64 -10.06
CA ILE A 214 4.48 6.94 -8.89
C ILE A 214 5.39 5.75 -8.58
N GLY A 215 5.61 5.48 -7.30
CA GLY A 215 6.62 4.57 -6.78
C GLY A 215 8.03 5.16 -6.70
N GLY A 216 8.22 6.44 -7.05
CA GLY A 216 9.54 7.08 -7.04
C GLY A 216 10.53 6.36 -7.96
N SER A 217 11.72 6.03 -7.46
CA SER A 217 12.72 5.25 -8.22
C SER A 217 12.31 3.78 -8.43
N LEU A 218 11.39 3.27 -7.62
CA LEU A 218 10.91 1.88 -7.62
C LEU A 218 9.66 1.67 -8.48
N GLY A 219 9.12 2.73 -9.08
CA GLY A 219 7.85 2.70 -9.81
C GLY A 219 7.78 1.65 -10.91
N GLU A 220 8.82 1.50 -11.72
CA GLU A 220 8.86 0.52 -12.82
C GLU A 220 9.01 -0.91 -12.31
N GLU A 221 9.83 -1.11 -11.27
CA GLU A 221 10.08 -2.42 -10.68
C GLU A 221 8.82 -2.99 -10.02
N TYR A 222 8.04 -2.13 -9.34
CA TYR A 222 6.84 -2.53 -8.58
C TYR A 222 5.53 -2.05 -9.22
N LYS A 223 5.53 -1.83 -10.54
CA LYS A 223 4.35 -1.30 -11.27
C LYS A 223 3.07 -2.12 -11.11
N GLU A 224 3.18 -3.39 -10.75
CA GLU A 224 2.05 -4.31 -10.59
C GLU A 224 1.30 -4.12 -9.26
N ILE A 225 1.97 -3.54 -8.26
CA ILE A 225 1.38 -3.23 -6.95
C ILE A 225 1.12 -1.74 -6.76
N ILE A 226 1.42 -0.93 -7.78
CA ILE A 226 1.16 0.50 -7.87
C ILE A 226 0.04 0.75 -8.87
N SER A 227 -0.87 1.65 -8.52
CA SER A 227 -1.95 2.04 -9.42
C SER A 227 -2.26 3.51 -9.28
N HIS A 228 -2.86 4.06 -10.34
CA HIS A 228 -3.44 5.39 -10.28
C HIS A 228 -4.79 5.47 -10.97
N LEU A 229 -5.61 6.40 -10.49
CA LEU A 229 -6.84 6.80 -11.13
C LEU A 229 -7.04 8.31 -10.97
N THR A 230 -7.16 9.01 -12.09
CA THR A 230 -7.46 10.44 -12.16
C THR A 230 -8.54 10.64 -13.22
N LEU A 231 -9.63 11.34 -12.85
CA LEU A 231 -10.74 11.59 -13.77
C LEU A 231 -10.39 12.62 -14.84
N ASP A 232 -10.97 12.48 -16.03
CA ASP A 232 -10.86 13.49 -17.09
C ASP A 232 -11.53 14.82 -16.68
N GLU A 233 -12.65 14.71 -15.95
CA GLU A 233 -13.44 15.82 -15.41
C GLU A 233 -12.91 16.34 -14.06
N ASP A 234 -11.74 15.87 -13.61
CA ASP A 234 -11.06 16.45 -12.43
C ASP A 234 -10.36 17.76 -12.85
N TRP A 235 -11.09 18.86 -12.70
CA TRP A 235 -10.66 20.20 -13.15
C TRP A 235 -9.45 20.72 -12.38
N PHE A 236 -9.34 20.37 -11.09
CA PHE A 236 -8.14 20.67 -10.31
C PHE A 236 -6.93 19.95 -10.88
N MET A 237 -7.06 18.66 -11.16
CA MET A 237 -5.96 17.87 -11.72
C MET A 237 -5.61 18.26 -13.15
N ARG A 238 -6.60 18.71 -13.93
CA ARG A 238 -6.35 19.30 -15.26
C ARG A 238 -5.49 20.56 -15.15
N ALA A 239 -5.83 21.47 -14.25
CA ALA A 239 -5.04 22.69 -14.05
C ALA A 239 -3.64 22.39 -13.51
N VAL A 240 -3.51 21.49 -12.51
CA VAL A 240 -2.21 21.03 -12.01
C VAL A 240 -1.35 20.45 -13.15
N ARG A 241 -1.94 19.66 -14.04
CA ARG A 241 -1.24 19.07 -15.18
C ARG A 241 -0.74 20.12 -16.17
N ILE A 242 -1.54 21.16 -16.45
CA ILE A 242 -1.16 22.26 -17.35
C ILE A 242 -0.03 23.10 -16.75
N LEU A 243 -0.12 23.41 -15.45
CA LEU A 243 0.78 24.33 -14.77
C LEU A 243 2.10 23.70 -14.35
N PHE A 244 2.04 22.48 -13.81
CA PHE A 244 3.17 21.84 -13.13
C PHE A 244 3.60 20.52 -13.77
N GLY A 245 2.75 19.97 -14.65
CA GLY A 245 2.90 18.61 -15.14
C GLY A 245 2.47 17.58 -14.10
N SER A 246 1.77 16.55 -14.56
CA SER A 246 1.39 15.37 -13.76
C SER A 246 1.06 14.23 -14.71
N LEU A 247 0.80 13.04 -14.16
CA LEU A 247 0.30 11.93 -14.97
C LEU A 247 -1.02 12.29 -15.67
N PRO A 248 -1.25 11.77 -16.88
CA PRO A 248 -2.51 11.98 -17.58
C PRO A 248 -3.68 11.39 -16.78
N SER A 249 -4.85 11.99 -16.96
CA SER A 249 -6.10 11.34 -16.56
C SER A 249 -6.25 10.03 -17.32
N ASN A 250 -6.89 9.07 -16.69
CA ASN A 250 -6.95 7.70 -17.20
C ASN A 250 -8.32 7.04 -16.97
N TYR A 251 -9.33 7.84 -16.64
CA TYR A 251 -10.70 7.37 -16.45
C TYR A 251 -11.71 8.46 -16.76
N SER A 252 -12.62 8.18 -17.68
CA SER A 252 -13.71 9.10 -18.05
C SER A 252 -14.95 8.76 -17.24
N ALA A 253 -15.38 9.67 -16.38
CA ALA A 253 -16.69 9.60 -15.73
C ALA A 253 -17.17 11.02 -15.38
N GLU A 254 -18.47 11.23 -15.49
CA GLU A 254 -19.09 12.45 -15.01
C GLU A 254 -19.02 12.51 -13.49
N SER A 255 -18.65 13.67 -12.97
CA SER A 255 -18.76 13.93 -11.54
C SER A 255 -20.21 14.26 -11.19
N LEU A 256 -20.85 13.35 -10.47
CA LEU A 256 -22.29 13.43 -10.17
C LEU A 256 -22.61 14.28 -8.93
N PHE A 257 -21.62 14.46 -8.04
CA PHE A 257 -21.82 15.02 -6.70
C PHE A 257 -20.79 16.10 -6.33
N ASP A 258 -19.84 16.38 -7.22
CA ASP A 258 -18.78 17.37 -7.04
C ASP A 258 -18.57 18.11 -8.37
N SER A 259 -18.86 19.39 -8.38
CA SER A 259 -18.74 20.25 -9.57
C SER A 259 -17.31 20.33 -10.13
N THR A 260 -16.30 20.05 -9.31
CA THR A 260 -14.88 20.12 -9.64
C THR A 260 -14.28 18.79 -10.04
N GLY A 261 -14.97 17.69 -9.72
CA GLY A 261 -14.53 16.32 -9.99
C GLY A 261 -13.29 15.89 -9.20
N HIS A 262 -12.95 16.55 -8.09
CA HIS A 262 -11.68 16.36 -7.39
C HIS A 262 -11.80 15.71 -6.01
N GLY A 263 -12.87 15.99 -5.25
CA GLY A 263 -13.06 15.51 -3.89
C GLY A 263 -13.04 13.99 -3.79
N LEU A 264 -12.29 13.44 -2.83
CA LEU A 264 -12.14 11.98 -2.68
C LEU A 264 -13.50 11.28 -2.55
N ILE A 265 -14.38 11.80 -1.69
CA ILE A 265 -15.69 11.18 -1.46
C ILE A 265 -16.58 11.34 -2.68
N ASP A 266 -16.90 12.57 -3.05
CA ASP A 266 -17.99 12.87 -3.99
C ASP A 266 -17.64 12.53 -5.45
N ALA A 267 -16.39 12.76 -5.87
CA ALA A 267 -15.96 12.45 -7.23
C ALA A 267 -15.51 10.98 -7.38
N TYR A 268 -14.77 10.43 -6.41
CA TYR A 268 -14.08 9.14 -6.58
C TYR A 268 -14.76 7.95 -5.88
N LEU A 269 -15.20 8.09 -4.64
CA LEU A 269 -15.72 6.95 -3.85
C LEU A 269 -17.24 6.77 -3.94
N ARG A 270 -18.01 7.86 -4.05
CA ARG A 270 -19.48 7.82 -4.12
C ARG A 270 -19.97 7.41 -5.50
N ASN A 271 -19.25 7.77 -6.57
CA ASN A 271 -19.57 7.31 -7.91
C ASN A 271 -19.24 5.81 -8.02
N ASN A 272 -20.26 4.98 -8.19
CA ASN A 272 -20.13 3.52 -8.20
C ASN A 272 -19.21 3.00 -9.32
N ALA A 273 -19.23 3.61 -10.50
CA ALA A 273 -18.38 3.21 -11.62
C ALA A 273 -16.91 3.52 -11.33
N VAL A 274 -16.63 4.73 -10.83
CA VAL A 274 -15.28 5.17 -10.43
C VAL A 274 -14.76 4.31 -9.29
N ALA A 275 -15.56 4.09 -8.24
CA ALA A 275 -15.19 3.22 -7.12
C ALA A 275 -14.87 1.79 -7.57
N ASN A 276 -15.63 1.22 -8.52
CA ASN A 276 -15.33 -0.09 -9.09
C ASN A 276 -14.01 -0.10 -9.87
N ALA A 277 -13.67 0.99 -10.56
CA ALA A 277 -12.41 1.10 -11.29
C ALA A 277 -11.21 1.22 -10.35
N ILE A 278 -11.35 2.00 -9.26
CA ILE A 278 -10.35 2.08 -8.18
C ILE A 278 -10.17 0.69 -7.54
N SER A 279 -11.28 0.02 -7.19
CA SER A 279 -11.21 -1.28 -6.53
C SER A 279 -10.61 -2.35 -7.44
N ALA A 280 -10.90 -2.36 -8.74
CA ALA A 280 -10.28 -3.31 -9.67
C ALA A 280 -8.74 -3.15 -9.74
N LYS A 281 -8.24 -1.91 -9.72
CA LYS A 281 -6.80 -1.63 -9.66
C LYS A 281 -6.18 -2.04 -8.33
N ILE A 282 -6.86 -1.76 -7.22
CA ILE A 282 -6.43 -2.22 -5.89
C ILE A 282 -6.43 -3.76 -5.82
N GLU A 283 -7.44 -4.42 -6.38
CA GLU A 283 -7.50 -5.87 -6.44
C GLU A 283 -6.34 -6.46 -7.21
N PHE A 284 -5.99 -5.86 -8.37
CA PHE A 284 -4.81 -6.27 -9.12
C PHE A 284 -3.54 -6.12 -8.28
N SER A 285 -3.38 -5.00 -7.55
CA SER A 285 -2.25 -4.81 -6.63
C SER A 285 -2.20 -5.88 -5.52
N ILE A 286 -3.32 -6.15 -4.85
CA ILE A 286 -3.41 -7.17 -3.78
C ILE A 286 -2.99 -8.56 -4.28
N GLN A 287 -3.36 -8.92 -5.51
CA GLN A 287 -3.04 -10.22 -6.12
C GLN A 287 -1.57 -10.34 -6.54
N ASN A 288 -0.89 -9.22 -6.80
CA ASN A 288 0.54 -9.17 -7.17
C ASN A 288 1.47 -8.89 -5.97
N GLN A 289 0.93 -8.53 -4.81
CA GLN A 289 1.70 -8.50 -3.57
C GLN A 289 2.20 -9.91 -3.23
N THR A 290 3.48 -10.01 -2.90
CA THR A 290 4.16 -11.29 -2.66
C THR A 290 4.34 -11.51 -1.16
N PRO A 291 3.68 -12.51 -0.57
CA PRO A 291 3.85 -12.81 0.84
C PRO A 291 5.21 -13.45 1.09
N PHE A 292 5.83 -13.12 2.22
CA PHE A 292 7.00 -13.84 2.73
C PHE A 292 6.65 -15.32 2.98
N PRO A 293 7.65 -16.19 3.19
CA PRO A 293 7.42 -17.61 3.43
C PRO A 293 6.43 -17.88 4.58
N LEU A 294 5.44 -18.72 4.32
CA LEU A 294 4.26 -18.93 5.15
C LEU A 294 4.30 -20.24 5.94
N PHE A 295 5.30 -21.09 5.74
CA PHE A 295 5.32 -22.43 6.31
C PHE A 295 5.15 -22.43 7.84
N GLU A 296 5.57 -21.37 8.54
CA GLU A 296 5.43 -21.23 10.00
C GLU A 296 3.98 -20.99 10.49
N GLN A 297 2.99 -20.88 9.59
CA GLN A 297 1.58 -20.73 9.96
C GLN A 297 1.06 -21.95 10.75
N HIS A 298 1.38 -23.17 10.29
CA HIS A 298 0.87 -24.40 10.86
C HIS A 298 1.99 -25.45 11.02
N PRO A 299 2.52 -25.63 12.24
CA PRO A 299 3.27 -26.84 12.56
C PRO A 299 2.33 -28.05 12.45
N VAL A 300 2.82 -29.16 11.90
CA VAL A 300 2.02 -30.37 11.67
C VAL A 300 2.77 -31.61 12.15
N ASN A 301 2.02 -32.64 12.52
CA ASN A 301 2.56 -33.95 12.85
C ASN A 301 2.41 -34.86 11.62
N SER A 302 3.45 -34.91 10.77
CA SER A 302 3.45 -35.65 9.52
C SER A 302 4.86 -36.16 9.22
N ASP A 303 4.99 -37.39 8.71
CA ASP A 303 6.28 -37.93 8.28
C ASP A 303 6.87 -37.16 7.08
N ALA A 304 6.04 -36.40 6.36
CA ALA A 304 6.44 -35.68 5.14
C ALA A 304 6.87 -34.23 5.42
N PHE A 305 6.16 -33.56 6.33
CA PHE A 305 6.25 -32.12 6.53
C PHE A 305 6.29 -31.81 8.01
N SER A 306 7.17 -30.90 8.40
CA SER A 306 7.18 -30.35 9.76
C SER A 306 6.24 -29.15 9.88
N HIS A 307 6.15 -28.35 8.82
CA HIS A 307 5.34 -27.13 8.80
C HIS A 307 4.74 -26.88 7.43
N ILE A 308 3.55 -26.29 7.40
CA ILE A 308 2.81 -25.91 6.19
C ILE A 308 2.15 -24.55 6.35
N GLY A 309 1.97 -23.83 5.25
CA GLY A 309 1.22 -22.59 5.24
C GLY A 309 0.63 -22.28 3.87
N TYR A 310 -0.45 -21.52 3.85
CA TYR A 310 -1.20 -21.21 2.64
C TYR A 310 -1.69 -19.76 2.64
N SER A 311 -1.58 -19.11 1.49
CA SER A 311 -2.30 -17.87 1.20
C SER A 311 -3.46 -18.17 0.28
N THR A 312 -4.66 -17.88 0.76
CA THR A 312 -5.91 -17.87 0.01
C THR A 312 -5.95 -16.78 -1.06
N ILE A 313 -5.27 -15.64 -0.83
CA ILE A 313 -5.23 -14.52 -1.77
C ILE A 313 -4.36 -14.89 -2.98
N ASN A 314 -3.09 -15.25 -2.78
CA ASN A 314 -2.19 -15.57 -3.90
C ASN A 314 -2.24 -17.04 -4.34
N LYS A 315 -2.97 -17.90 -3.62
CA LYS A 315 -3.04 -19.35 -3.88
C LYS A 315 -1.65 -20.01 -3.85
N VAL A 316 -0.83 -19.60 -2.88
CA VAL A 316 0.52 -20.16 -2.68
C VAL A 316 0.54 -21.04 -1.44
N LEU A 317 1.18 -22.20 -1.58
CA LEU A 317 1.36 -23.20 -0.53
C LEU A 317 2.85 -23.34 -0.23
N ASP A 318 3.24 -23.04 1.01
CA ASP A 318 4.60 -23.25 1.48
C ASP A 318 4.67 -24.52 2.32
N LEU A 319 5.62 -25.39 1.98
CA LEU A 319 5.85 -26.68 2.63
C LEU A 319 7.29 -26.72 3.14
N LYS A 320 7.45 -26.97 4.44
CA LYS A 320 8.73 -27.33 5.05
C LYS A 320 8.76 -28.83 5.29
N PHE A 321 9.56 -29.52 4.51
CA PHE A 321 9.74 -30.97 4.63
C PHE A 321 10.46 -31.31 5.93
N GLU A 322 10.25 -32.52 6.45
CA GLU A 322 11.01 -33.06 7.60
C GLU A 322 12.52 -33.07 7.34
N SER A 323 12.94 -33.23 6.08
CA SER A 323 14.34 -33.11 5.66
C SER A 323 14.92 -31.68 5.74
N GLY A 324 14.09 -30.68 6.06
CA GLY A 324 14.45 -29.27 6.21
C GLY A 324 14.28 -28.42 4.94
N GLY A 325 14.06 -29.03 3.77
CA GLY A 325 13.83 -28.28 2.53
C GLY A 325 12.51 -27.51 2.56
N VAL A 326 12.53 -26.25 2.13
CA VAL A 326 11.33 -25.39 2.04
C VAL A 326 11.01 -25.08 0.59
N TYR A 327 9.74 -25.26 0.22
CA TYR A 327 9.26 -25.08 -1.15
C TYR A 327 7.94 -24.31 -1.16
N ARG A 328 7.82 -23.37 -2.10
CA ARG A 328 6.57 -22.68 -2.43
C ARG A 328 5.98 -23.28 -3.70
N TYR A 329 4.74 -23.73 -3.63
CA TYR A 329 3.93 -24.16 -4.77
C TYR A 329 2.92 -23.08 -5.13
N TYR A 330 2.73 -22.82 -6.42
CA TYR A 330 1.88 -21.77 -6.93
C TYR A 330 0.57 -22.33 -7.51
N ASN A 331 -0.45 -21.47 -7.58
CA ASN A 331 -1.76 -21.77 -8.18
C ASN A 331 -2.50 -22.96 -7.52
N ILE A 332 -2.27 -23.19 -6.23
CA ILE A 332 -2.88 -24.28 -5.48
C ILE A 332 -4.34 -23.91 -5.14
N PRO A 333 -5.35 -24.65 -5.64
CA PRO A 333 -6.74 -24.36 -5.32
C PRO A 333 -7.06 -24.55 -3.84
N ILE A 334 -7.99 -23.76 -3.29
CA ILE A 334 -8.39 -23.85 -1.88
C ILE A 334 -8.85 -25.27 -1.49
N LEU A 335 -9.58 -25.96 -2.36
CA LEU A 335 -10.05 -27.33 -2.10
C LEU A 335 -8.88 -28.33 -2.00
N LEU A 336 -7.76 -28.07 -2.68
CA LEU A 336 -6.56 -28.90 -2.57
C LEU A 336 -5.79 -28.59 -1.29
N TRP A 337 -5.75 -27.32 -0.87
CA TRP A 337 -5.27 -26.94 0.46
C TRP A 337 -6.07 -27.65 1.56
N ASP A 338 -7.41 -27.57 1.54
CA ASP A 338 -8.26 -28.23 2.54
C ASP A 338 -8.04 -29.75 2.56
N LYS A 339 -7.94 -30.36 1.37
CA LYS A 339 -7.64 -31.79 1.24
C LYS A 339 -6.29 -32.15 1.86
N LEU A 340 -5.26 -31.31 1.69
CA LEU A 340 -3.95 -31.53 2.30
C LEU A 340 -4.00 -31.32 3.82
N TYR A 341 -4.55 -30.19 4.26
CA TYR A 341 -4.59 -29.75 5.66
C TYR A 341 -5.33 -30.73 6.57
N TYR A 342 -6.46 -31.28 6.10
CA TYR A 342 -7.27 -32.24 6.86
C TYR A 342 -6.95 -33.71 6.54
N SER A 343 -5.91 -33.99 5.74
CA SER A 343 -5.53 -35.37 5.39
C SER A 343 -4.91 -36.12 6.58
N THR A 344 -5.22 -37.41 6.70
CA THR A 344 -4.49 -38.33 7.60
C THR A 344 -3.14 -38.75 7.03
N SER A 345 -2.88 -38.51 5.74
CA SER A 345 -1.59 -38.74 5.09
C SER A 345 -1.29 -37.60 4.12
N MET A 346 -0.61 -36.57 4.63
CA MET A 346 -0.24 -35.38 3.83
C MET A 346 0.75 -35.74 2.71
N GLY A 347 1.70 -36.64 2.98
CA GLY A 347 2.67 -37.15 2.00
C GLY A 347 2.00 -37.80 0.78
N LYS A 348 0.98 -38.64 1.02
CA LYS A 348 0.17 -39.23 -0.07
C LYS A 348 -0.55 -38.17 -0.89
N VAL A 349 -1.22 -37.21 -0.24
CA VAL A 349 -1.91 -36.13 -0.96
C VAL A 349 -0.92 -35.32 -1.81
N PHE A 350 0.24 -34.99 -1.25
CA PHE A 350 1.30 -34.29 -1.98
C PHE A 350 1.77 -35.08 -3.20
N ASN A 351 2.12 -36.35 -3.05
CA ASN A 351 2.60 -37.19 -4.16
C ASN A 351 1.54 -37.35 -5.27
N ASP A 352 0.28 -37.56 -4.88
CA ASP A 352 -0.79 -37.88 -5.83
C ASP A 352 -1.35 -36.62 -6.52
N ASN A 353 -1.29 -35.45 -5.88
CA ASN A 353 -2.03 -34.26 -6.32
C ASN A 353 -1.18 -32.99 -6.49
N ILE A 354 0.04 -32.89 -5.94
CA ILE A 354 0.84 -31.65 -5.95
C ILE A 354 2.17 -31.85 -6.68
N ARG A 355 2.89 -32.91 -6.33
CA ARG A 355 4.23 -33.23 -6.82
C ARG A 355 4.25 -33.34 -8.35
N GLY A 356 5.03 -32.48 -9.01
CA GLY A 356 5.18 -32.45 -10.47
C GLY A 356 3.96 -31.90 -11.23
N GLN A 357 2.92 -31.43 -10.54
CA GLN A 357 1.69 -30.90 -11.15
C GLN A 357 1.58 -29.38 -11.07
N TYR A 358 2.29 -28.76 -10.12
CA TYR A 358 2.25 -27.31 -9.90
C TYR A 358 3.65 -26.71 -9.99
N PRO A 359 3.78 -25.48 -10.54
CA PRO A 359 5.02 -24.72 -10.48
C PRO A 359 5.45 -24.52 -9.03
N PHE A 360 6.76 -24.58 -8.79
CA PHE A 360 7.29 -24.38 -7.46
C PHE A 360 8.65 -23.69 -7.48
N ASN A 361 8.97 -23.02 -6.37
CA ASN A 361 10.31 -22.50 -6.10
C ASN A 361 10.84 -23.12 -4.81
N LYS A 362 12.16 -23.24 -4.70
CA LYS A 362 12.82 -23.62 -3.44
C LYS A 362 13.24 -22.36 -2.71
N LEU A 363 12.97 -22.28 -1.41
CA LEU A 363 13.53 -21.22 -0.59
C LEU A 363 15.01 -21.51 -0.36
N ASP A 364 15.85 -20.52 -0.67
CA ASP A 364 17.21 -20.48 -0.15
C ASP A 364 17.18 -19.86 1.24
N ILE A 365 17.52 -20.65 2.25
CA ILE A 365 17.45 -20.23 3.66
C ILE A 365 18.56 -19.21 3.98
N GLU A 366 19.69 -19.26 3.26
CA GLU A 366 20.82 -18.35 3.50
C GLU A 366 20.49 -16.93 3.03
N SER A 367 19.95 -16.80 1.82
CA SER A 367 19.51 -15.50 1.29
C SER A 367 18.09 -15.12 1.70
N MET A 368 17.32 -16.05 2.30
CA MET A 368 15.90 -15.87 2.61
C MET A 368 15.02 -15.54 1.40
N THR A 369 15.42 -15.93 0.19
CA THR A 369 14.69 -15.67 -1.07
C THR A 369 14.34 -16.94 -1.83
N TYR A 370 13.32 -16.88 -2.70
CA TYR A 370 12.91 -18.02 -3.51
C TYR A 370 13.73 -18.14 -4.80
N LEU A 371 14.43 -19.25 -4.96
CA LEU A 371 15.13 -19.60 -6.20
C LEU A 371 14.12 -20.15 -7.22
N LYS A 372 14.05 -19.51 -8.39
CA LYS A 372 13.16 -19.92 -9.48
C LYS A 372 13.61 -21.27 -10.04
N MET A 373 12.74 -22.27 -9.95
CA MET A 373 13.02 -23.59 -10.54
C MET A 373 12.57 -23.60 -12.00
N THR A 374 13.42 -24.13 -12.89
CA THR A 374 13.16 -24.21 -14.33
C THR A 374 12.58 -25.55 -14.76
N SER A 375 12.58 -26.54 -13.87
CA SER A 375 11.96 -27.84 -14.09
C SER A 375 10.78 -28.04 -13.15
N LEU A 376 9.79 -28.78 -13.62
CA LEU A 376 8.80 -29.43 -12.76
C LEU A 376 9.34 -30.76 -12.20
N GLU A 377 10.63 -31.05 -12.42
CA GLU A 377 11.23 -32.29 -11.92
C GLU A 377 11.10 -32.32 -10.41
N PRO A 378 10.42 -33.33 -9.88
CA PRO A 378 9.92 -33.25 -8.53
C PRO A 378 11.04 -33.38 -7.51
N VAL A 379 10.86 -32.71 -6.36
CA VAL A 379 11.52 -33.08 -5.10
C VAL A 379 11.36 -34.61 -4.91
N ALA A 380 12.34 -35.30 -4.33
CA ALA A 380 12.29 -36.74 -4.12
C ALA A 380 10.92 -37.21 -3.60
N LYS A 381 10.45 -38.38 -4.05
CA LYS A 381 9.13 -38.90 -3.67
C LYS A 381 9.08 -39.00 -2.15
N VAL A 382 8.00 -38.52 -1.54
CA VAL A 382 7.78 -38.76 -0.11
C VAL A 382 7.38 -40.23 0.01
N GLU A 383 8.21 -41.07 0.58
CA GLU A 383 8.01 -42.53 0.53
C GLU A 383 6.88 -43.05 1.43
N LYS A 384 6.28 -42.20 2.27
CA LYS A 384 5.26 -42.58 3.26
C LYS A 384 4.01 -41.71 3.17
#